data_AF-A0A2P8LAM2-F1
#
_entry.id   AF-A0A2P8LAM2-F1
#
_cell.length_a   1.000
_cell.length_b   1.000
_cell.length_c   1.000
_cell.angle_alpha   90.00
_cell.angle_beta   90.00
_cell.angle_gamma   90.00
#
_symmetry.space_group_name_H-M   'P 1'
#
loop_
_entity.id
_entity.type
_entity.pdbx_description
1 polymer ?
#
loop_
_entity_poly.entity_id
_entity_poly.type
_entity_poly.pdbx_seq_one_letter_code
_entity_poly.pdbx_strand_id
1 'polypeptide(L)'
;MRSKASLRAFRVELLMGANDDPLPDADLLYEHAPCALIITSKAGLILRANATFCEWLGYSKDQLVGRRKLQELLTIGGRIFHQTHWMPLLEMQRSICEVKLEFATSEGKKLPMILNATRREHLGGIFDEVCAFVVIERHRFEQEVLISKRQAEESLEAHLALQRDLSVADARLRVALESAKMHVWDVDPVTLERRYDNSVAQLLGYPSNQDVSASVYSDLIDPNDRPREAELFSAALGSVAQEYRCTYRLNGVDGVQRTVLSTGRAAFDPNNKLVQFVGILHDITDVKREQAAAEDRALFSEQMIGIVSHDLRNPLSVISMATEVLERNDLSPKQRQLVRHTQEAAQRARRLINDLLDFTQARIGRGIGVTKTTIDLHLLIGAAVEQLRIVYPKREFLHSINGQGLCMADSDRLTQLAGNLISNAVTYGAVDRPVTVTSSITEQGFELVVHNWGIPIPPDFLATVFSPMTRGVNLAQDSRSVGLGLFIVREIVKAHGGTVSVSSTIESGTAFMATFPLK
;
A
#
# COMPACT_ATOMS: atom_id res chain seq x y z
N MET A 1 -15.38 -25.27 -74.12
CA MET A 1 -14.70 -24.09 -74.70
C MET A 1 -13.22 -24.14 -74.33
N ARG A 2 -12.35 -24.18 -75.35
CA ARG A 2 -10.90 -23.83 -75.45
C ARG A 2 -10.07 -23.80 -74.15
N SER A 3 -8.97 -24.56 -74.05
CA SER A 3 -7.65 -24.23 -74.64
C SER A 3 -6.75 -25.49 -74.64
N LYS A 4 -6.30 -26.01 -75.81
CA LYS A 4 -4.92 -25.90 -76.39
C LYS A 4 -3.80 -26.03 -75.34
N ALA A 5 -2.84 -26.96 -75.35
CA ALA A 5 -2.03 -27.67 -76.37
C ALA A 5 -0.53 -27.42 -76.06
N SER A 6 0.30 -28.48 -76.16
CA SER A 6 1.77 -28.51 -76.40
C SER A 6 2.50 -29.43 -75.40
N LEU A 7 2.72 -30.70 -75.74
CA LEU A 7 3.96 -31.22 -76.34
C LEU A 7 5.20 -31.08 -75.44
N ARG A 8 5.64 -32.21 -74.85
CA ARG A 8 6.95 -32.79 -75.16
C ARG A 8 7.02 -34.24 -74.69
N ALA A 9 7.27 -35.11 -75.67
CA ALA A 9 7.61 -36.50 -75.47
C ALA A 9 8.91 -36.61 -74.65
N PHE A 10 8.89 -37.38 -73.58
CA PHE A 10 10.07 -38.08 -73.11
C PHE A 10 9.81 -39.57 -73.27
N ARG A 11 10.34 -40.06 -74.39
CA ARG A 11 10.49 -41.47 -74.73
C ARG A 11 11.38 -42.05 -73.63
N VAL A 12 10.81 -42.82 -72.69
CA VAL A 12 11.61 -43.68 -71.82
C VAL A 12 12.06 -44.83 -72.70
N GLU A 13 13.18 -44.60 -73.40
CA GLU A 13 13.95 -45.67 -74.00
C GLU A 13 14.32 -46.65 -72.88
N LEU A 14 13.93 -47.91 -73.10
CA LEU A 14 14.53 -49.07 -72.46
C LEU A 14 16.06 -48.95 -72.62
N LEU A 15 16.72 -48.38 -71.62
CA LEU A 15 18.11 -48.70 -71.32
C LEU A 15 18.07 -49.87 -70.34
N MET A 16 17.82 -51.06 -70.89
CA MET A 16 18.52 -52.27 -70.45
C MET A 16 20.01 -52.07 -70.74
N GLY A 17 20.63 -51.15 -70.02
CA GLY A 17 22.04 -51.19 -69.72
C GLY A 17 22.12 -51.91 -68.39
N ALA A 18 22.30 -53.23 -68.43
CA ALA A 18 23.01 -53.87 -67.35
C ALA A 18 24.34 -53.12 -67.24
N ASN A 19 24.43 -52.16 -66.32
CA ASN A 19 25.69 -51.85 -65.69
C ASN A 19 26.05 -53.14 -64.94
N ASP A 20 26.59 -54.10 -65.67
CA ASP A 20 27.53 -55.08 -65.15
C ASP A 20 28.80 -54.29 -64.78
N ASP A 21 28.65 -53.31 -63.88
CA ASP A 21 29.78 -52.87 -63.08
C ASP A 21 30.17 -54.14 -62.32
N PRO A 22 31.36 -54.70 -62.58
CA PRO A 22 31.74 -55.96 -61.98
C PRO A 22 31.58 -55.83 -60.47
N LEU A 23 30.88 -56.80 -59.86
CA LEU A 23 30.73 -56.84 -58.41
C LEU A 23 32.13 -56.63 -57.79
N PRO A 24 32.24 -55.81 -56.73
CA PRO A 24 33.52 -55.58 -56.09
C PRO A 24 34.16 -56.92 -55.73
N ASP A 25 35.47 -57.02 -55.95
CA ASP A 25 36.24 -58.21 -55.62
C ASP A 25 35.92 -58.65 -54.18
N ALA A 26 35.69 -59.94 -53.98
CA ALA A 26 35.41 -60.51 -52.66
C ALA A 26 36.56 -60.19 -51.68
N ASP A 27 37.79 -60.06 -52.18
CA ASP A 27 38.91 -59.61 -51.37
C ASP A 27 38.80 -58.13 -50.99
N LEU A 28 38.34 -57.25 -51.87
CA LEU A 28 38.07 -55.84 -51.53
C LEU A 28 36.95 -55.71 -50.50
N LEU A 29 35.90 -56.52 -50.60
CA LEU A 29 34.81 -56.58 -49.62
C LEU A 29 35.28 -57.05 -48.26
N TYR A 30 36.18 -58.04 -48.21
CA TYR A 30 36.80 -58.49 -46.98
C TYR A 30 37.67 -57.38 -46.37
N GLU A 31 38.52 -56.75 -47.18
CA GLU A 31 39.49 -55.75 -46.73
C GLU A 31 38.85 -54.50 -46.14
N HIS A 32 37.78 -54.02 -46.77
CA HIS A 32 37.10 -52.78 -46.39
C HIS A 32 35.71 -53.01 -45.79
N ALA A 33 35.44 -54.21 -45.26
CA ALA A 33 34.21 -54.47 -44.54
C ALA A 33 34.03 -53.44 -43.39
N PRO A 34 32.81 -52.92 -43.12
CA PRO A 34 32.56 -51.95 -42.05
C PRO A 34 32.66 -52.55 -40.63
N CYS A 35 33.38 -53.66 -40.50
CA CYS A 35 33.69 -54.37 -39.28
C CYS A 35 35.09 -54.97 -39.38
N ALA A 36 35.71 -55.19 -38.23
CA ALA A 36 36.97 -55.90 -38.18
C ALA A 36 36.72 -57.40 -38.41
N LEU A 37 37.38 -57.97 -39.42
CA LEU A 37 37.31 -59.40 -39.76
C LEU A 37 38.69 -60.02 -39.60
N ILE A 38 38.76 -61.10 -38.83
CA ILE A 38 40.01 -61.73 -38.41
C ILE A 38 39.86 -63.25 -38.49
N ILE A 39 40.88 -63.94 -39.00
CA ILE A 39 40.97 -65.40 -38.95
C ILE A 39 42.20 -65.75 -38.12
N THR A 40 42.04 -66.62 -37.13
CA THR A 40 43.13 -67.07 -36.27
C THR A 40 43.25 -68.60 -36.27
N SER A 41 44.44 -69.12 -35.95
CA SER A 41 44.64 -70.54 -35.67
C SER A 41 43.99 -70.94 -34.34
N LYS A 42 43.85 -72.25 -34.07
CA LYS A 42 43.39 -72.75 -32.75
C LYS A 42 44.17 -72.15 -31.55
N ALA A 43 45.44 -71.79 -31.74
CA ALA A 43 46.29 -71.21 -30.71
C ALA A 43 46.17 -69.66 -30.60
N GLY A 44 45.30 -69.05 -31.41
CA GLY A 44 45.05 -67.61 -31.47
C GLY A 44 46.02 -66.83 -32.37
N LEU A 45 46.92 -67.50 -33.11
CA LEU A 45 47.82 -66.80 -34.05
C LEU A 45 47.00 -66.19 -35.18
N ILE A 46 47.14 -64.89 -35.43
CA ILE A 46 46.40 -64.20 -36.49
C ILE A 46 46.91 -64.68 -37.85
N LEU A 47 46.03 -65.24 -38.67
CA LEU A 47 46.34 -65.76 -40.01
C LEU A 47 45.82 -64.85 -41.12
N ARG A 48 44.68 -64.18 -40.90
CA ARG A 48 44.21 -63.07 -41.72
C ARG A 48 43.61 -61.98 -40.83
N ALA A 49 43.75 -60.75 -41.26
CA ALA A 49 43.08 -59.58 -40.68
C ALA A 49 42.80 -58.59 -41.81
N ASN A 50 41.58 -58.06 -41.87
CA ASN A 50 41.24 -57.06 -42.87
C ASN A 50 41.85 -55.67 -42.55
N ALA A 51 41.86 -54.79 -43.55
CA ALA A 51 42.38 -53.43 -43.40
C ALA A 51 41.68 -52.67 -42.28
N THR A 52 40.35 -52.80 -42.13
CA THR A 52 39.59 -52.15 -41.05
C THR A 52 40.07 -52.51 -39.64
N PHE A 53 40.38 -53.78 -39.37
CA PHE A 53 40.96 -54.18 -38.08
C PHE A 53 42.34 -53.58 -37.84
N CYS A 54 43.18 -53.57 -38.89
CA CYS A 54 44.52 -53.00 -38.86
C CYS A 54 44.48 -51.49 -38.58
N GLU A 55 43.59 -50.77 -39.27
CA GLU A 55 43.37 -49.33 -39.11
C GLU A 55 42.87 -48.99 -37.70
N TRP A 56 41.86 -49.72 -37.19
CA TRP A 56 41.32 -49.47 -35.85
C TRP A 56 42.34 -49.64 -34.73
N LEU A 57 43.24 -50.63 -34.86
CA LEU A 57 44.27 -50.88 -33.86
C LEU A 57 45.59 -50.15 -34.14
N GLY A 58 45.76 -49.53 -35.31
CA GLY A 58 46.96 -48.81 -35.70
C GLY A 58 48.18 -49.70 -35.95
N TYR A 59 47.97 -50.95 -36.39
CA TYR A 59 49.05 -51.87 -36.77
C TYR A 59 49.05 -52.14 -38.28
N SER A 60 50.21 -52.39 -38.88
CA SER A 60 50.26 -52.90 -40.25
C SER A 60 49.99 -54.41 -40.29
N LYS A 61 49.52 -54.93 -41.44
CA LYS A 61 49.28 -56.38 -41.62
C LYS A 61 50.51 -57.22 -41.30
N ASP A 62 51.69 -56.78 -41.73
CA ASP A 62 52.96 -57.48 -41.47
C ASP A 62 53.34 -57.54 -40.00
N GLN A 63 52.78 -56.67 -39.16
CA GLN A 63 52.98 -56.68 -37.71
C GLN A 63 52.02 -57.61 -36.98
N LEU A 64 50.88 -57.96 -37.59
CA LEU A 64 49.84 -58.78 -36.99
C LEU A 64 49.85 -60.21 -37.53
N VAL A 65 49.71 -60.36 -38.85
CA VAL A 65 49.49 -61.62 -39.54
C VAL A 65 50.75 -62.49 -39.45
N GLY A 66 50.59 -63.72 -38.96
CA GLY A 66 51.66 -64.70 -38.74
C GLY A 66 52.61 -64.36 -37.59
N ARG A 67 52.46 -63.21 -36.92
CA ARG A 67 53.42 -62.74 -35.90
C ARG A 67 52.83 -62.58 -34.50
N ARG A 68 51.58 -62.14 -34.39
CA ARG A 68 50.93 -61.89 -33.10
C ARG A 68 49.74 -62.80 -32.90
N LYS A 69 49.47 -63.08 -31.63
CA LYS A 69 48.23 -63.75 -31.24
C LYS A 69 47.15 -62.72 -30.93
N LEU A 70 45.89 -63.01 -31.24
CA LEU A 70 44.78 -62.10 -31.03
C LEU A 70 44.69 -61.62 -29.57
N GLN A 71 44.90 -62.53 -28.62
CA GLN A 71 44.90 -62.21 -27.20
C GLN A 71 46.01 -61.23 -26.80
N GLU A 72 47.12 -61.14 -27.52
CA GLU A 72 48.19 -60.17 -27.20
C GLU A 72 47.76 -58.72 -27.45
N LEU A 73 46.75 -58.51 -28.28
CA LEU A 73 46.18 -57.20 -28.58
C LEU A 73 45.11 -56.77 -27.57
N LEU A 74 44.73 -57.65 -26.63
CA LEU A 74 43.75 -57.35 -25.59
C LEU A 74 44.41 -56.68 -24.38
N THR A 75 43.64 -55.87 -23.65
CA THR A 75 44.06 -55.37 -22.33
C THR A 75 44.33 -56.53 -21.36
N ILE A 76 44.96 -56.26 -20.22
CA ILE A 76 45.24 -57.28 -19.19
C ILE A 76 43.95 -58.01 -18.78
N GLY A 77 42.86 -57.27 -18.54
CA GLY A 77 41.55 -57.85 -18.23
C GLY A 77 40.98 -58.67 -19.40
N GLY A 78 41.09 -58.16 -20.62
CA GLY A 78 40.63 -58.87 -21.82
C GLY A 78 41.38 -60.18 -22.08
N ARG A 79 42.69 -60.23 -21.81
CA ARG A 79 43.51 -61.45 -21.90
C ARG A 79 43.06 -62.52 -20.92
N ILE A 80 42.83 -62.13 -19.67
CA ILE A 80 42.36 -63.06 -18.63
C ILE A 80 41.00 -63.64 -19.04
N PHE A 81 40.07 -62.79 -19.49
CA PHE A 81 38.76 -63.24 -19.96
C PHE A 81 38.87 -64.18 -21.17
N HIS A 82 39.76 -63.86 -22.13
CA HIS A 82 39.98 -64.69 -23.30
C HIS A 82 40.44 -66.11 -22.92
N GLN A 83 41.37 -66.24 -21.97
CA GLN A 83 41.86 -67.54 -21.55
C GLN A 83 40.85 -68.33 -20.70
N THR A 84 40.10 -67.65 -19.85
CA THR A 84 39.24 -68.29 -18.84
C THR A 84 37.82 -68.59 -19.33
N HIS A 85 37.29 -67.80 -20.27
CA HIS A 85 35.89 -67.90 -20.71
C HIS A 85 35.78 -68.11 -22.23
N TRP A 86 36.47 -67.28 -23.03
CA TRP A 86 36.38 -67.34 -24.49
C TRP A 86 36.88 -68.66 -25.07
N MET A 87 38.12 -69.07 -24.73
CA MET A 87 38.73 -70.27 -25.30
C MET A 87 37.96 -71.56 -24.94
N PRO A 88 37.55 -71.80 -23.68
CA PRO A 88 36.73 -72.97 -23.34
C PRO A 88 35.38 -73.00 -24.05
N LEU A 89 34.69 -71.85 -24.14
CA LEU A 89 33.40 -71.76 -24.83
C LEU A 89 33.55 -72.05 -26.33
N LEU A 90 34.60 -71.53 -26.96
CA LEU A 90 34.87 -71.78 -28.38
C LEU A 90 35.31 -73.25 -28.64
N GLU A 91 35.94 -73.91 -27.67
CA GLU A 91 36.25 -75.35 -27.74
C GLU A 91 35.01 -76.23 -27.62
N MET A 92 34.13 -75.92 -26.67
CA MET A 92 32.94 -76.74 -26.40
C MET A 92 31.79 -76.46 -27.37
N GLN A 93 31.50 -75.19 -27.64
CA GLN A 93 30.32 -74.75 -28.39
C GLN A 93 30.63 -74.35 -29.82
N ARG A 94 31.90 -74.23 -30.19
CA ARG A 94 32.39 -73.79 -31.52
C ARG A 94 31.89 -72.41 -31.97
N SER A 95 31.19 -71.65 -31.13
CA SER A 95 30.75 -70.29 -31.44
C SER A 95 30.52 -69.48 -30.16
N ILE A 96 30.76 -68.18 -30.24
CA ILE A 96 30.47 -67.19 -29.20
C ILE A 96 30.02 -65.89 -29.87
N CYS A 97 29.08 -65.19 -29.25
CA CYS A 97 28.50 -63.95 -29.78
C CYS A 97 28.48 -62.87 -28.71
N GLU A 98 28.56 -61.61 -29.14
CA GLU A 98 28.40 -60.38 -28.39
C GLU A 98 29.34 -60.22 -27.18
N VAL A 99 30.56 -60.73 -27.31
CA VAL A 99 31.55 -60.60 -26.22
C VAL A 99 32.24 -59.25 -26.32
N LYS A 100 32.05 -58.41 -25.31
CA LYS A 100 32.73 -57.10 -25.22
C LYS A 100 34.14 -57.27 -24.65
N LEU A 101 35.16 -56.86 -25.40
CA LEU A 101 36.55 -56.80 -24.94
C LEU A 101 37.20 -55.47 -25.29
N GLU A 102 38.15 -55.06 -24.47
CA GLU A 102 38.98 -53.88 -24.75
C GLU A 102 40.27 -54.31 -25.44
N PHE A 103 40.50 -53.77 -26.63
CA PHE A 103 41.78 -53.87 -27.31
C PHE A 103 42.71 -52.73 -26.91
N ALA A 104 44.00 -53.02 -26.86
CA ALA A 104 45.05 -52.02 -26.79
C ALA A 104 45.52 -51.71 -28.21
N THR A 105 45.42 -50.45 -28.63
CA THR A 105 45.96 -49.99 -29.92
C THR A 105 47.50 -49.99 -29.87
N SER A 106 48.15 -49.82 -31.03
CA SER A 106 49.61 -49.65 -31.12
C SER A 106 50.15 -48.47 -30.31
N GLU A 107 49.32 -47.45 -30.08
CA GLU A 107 49.60 -46.30 -29.21
C GLU A 107 49.26 -46.54 -27.72
N GLY A 108 48.72 -47.71 -27.36
CA GLY A 108 48.32 -48.06 -25.99
C GLY A 108 46.97 -47.51 -25.56
N LYS A 109 46.17 -46.91 -26.45
CA LYS A 109 44.79 -46.50 -26.14
C LYS A 109 43.88 -47.71 -26.03
N LYS A 110 42.86 -47.61 -25.17
CA LYS A 110 41.84 -48.65 -25.02
C LYS A 110 40.73 -48.41 -26.02
N LEU A 111 40.47 -49.41 -26.86
CA LEU A 111 39.40 -49.38 -27.84
C LEU A 111 38.39 -50.49 -27.50
N PRO A 112 37.20 -50.13 -26.97
CA PRO A 112 36.19 -51.12 -26.65
C PRO A 112 35.55 -51.67 -27.93
N MET A 113 35.58 -52.99 -28.10
CA MET A 113 34.95 -53.68 -29.22
C MET A 113 33.99 -54.77 -28.73
N ILE A 114 32.94 -55.03 -29.48
CA ILE A 114 32.09 -56.21 -29.34
C ILE A 114 32.53 -57.22 -30.41
N LEU A 115 32.75 -58.47 -30.01
CA LEU A 115 33.24 -59.53 -30.88
C LEU A 115 32.28 -60.72 -30.95
N ASN A 116 32.17 -61.28 -32.14
CA ASN A 116 31.59 -62.59 -32.43
C ASN A 116 32.69 -63.50 -32.97
N ALA A 117 32.75 -64.76 -32.54
CA ALA A 117 33.70 -65.71 -33.09
C ALA A 117 33.09 -67.08 -33.30
N THR A 118 33.51 -67.77 -34.36
CA THR A 118 33.10 -69.14 -34.67
C THR A 118 34.30 -69.97 -35.07
N ARG A 119 34.41 -71.17 -34.51
CA ARG A 119 35.45 -72.15 -34.84
C ARG A 119 34.94 -73.09 -35.92
N ARG A 120 35.56 -73.06 -37.09
CA ARG A 120 35.21 -73.92 -38.24
C ARG A 120 36.36 -74.83 -38.62
N GLU A 121 36.01 -76.02 -39.10
CA GLU A 121 36.93 -76.97 -39.68
C GLU A 121 36.83 -76.86 -41.20
N HIS A 122 37.94 -76.48 -41.82
CA HIS A 122 38.08 -76.33 -43.26
C HIS A 122 39.06 -77.38 -43.78
N LEU A 123 39.14 -77.58 -45.10
CA LEU A 123 40.06 -78.56 -45.73
C LEU A 123 41.55 -78.40 -45.33
N GLY A 124 41.92 -77.24 -44.78
CA GLY A 124 43.28 -76.90 -44.33
C GLY A 124 43.48 -76.84 -42.80
N GLY A 125 42.49 -77.24 -41.99
CA GLY A 125 42.59 -77.26 -40.52
C GLY A 125 41.45 -76.54 -39.80
N ILE A 126 41.60 -76.38 -38.49
CA ILE A 126 40.63 -75.72 -37.62
C ILE A 126 41.02 -74.26 -37.41
N PHE A 127 40.09 -73.35 -37.70
CA PHE A 127 40.29 -71.90 -37.66
C PHE A 127 39.19 -71.21 -36.86
N ASP A 128 39.54 -70.10 -36.22
CA ASP A 128 38.60 -69.23 -35.54
C ASP A 128 38.37 -67.99 -36.40
N GLU A 129 37.14 -67.83 -36.87
CA GLU A 129 36.65 -66.67 -37.63
C GLU A 129 36.04 -65.67 -36.64
N VAL A 130 36.61 -64.46 -36.56
CA VAL A 130 36.23 -63.43 -35.59
C VAL A 130 35.78 -62.17 -36.33
N CYS A 131 34.63 -61.63 -35.93
CA CYS A 131 34.10 -60.34 -36.36
C CYS A 131 34.02 -59.39 -35.16
N ALA A 132 34.44 -58.13 -35.31
CA ALA A 132 34.41 -57.15 -34.23
C ALA A 132 33.88 -55.78 -34.68
N PHE A 133 33.21 -55.07 -33.76
CA PHE A 133 32.64 -53.73 -33.95
C PHE A 133 33.09 -52.79 -32.83
N VAL A 134 33.47 -51.55 -33.15
CA VAL A 134 33.76 -50.51 -32.14
C VAL A 134 32.48 -50.08 -31.45
N VAL A 135 32.52 -49.96 -30.11
CA VAL A 135 31.40 -49.46 -29.32
C VAL A 135 31.52 -47.95 -29.11
N ILE A 136 30.49 -47.19 -29.50
CA ILE A 136 30.36 -45.75 -29.24
C ILE A 136 29.47 -45.56 -27.99
N GLU A 137 29.93 -44.88 -26.94
CA GLU A 137 29.31 -44.90 -25.60
C GLU A 137 28.03 -44.03 -25.47
N ARG A 138 26.86 -44.70 -25.39
CA ARG A 138 25.50 -44.15 -25.19
C ARG A 138 25.24 -43.51 -23.80
N HIS A 139 26.05 -43.81 -22.79
CA HIS A 139 25.73 -43.50 -21.38
C HIS A 139 25.85 -42.02 -21.01
N ARG A 140 26.76 -41.27 -21.65
CA ARG A 140 26.87 -39.81 -21.44
C ARG A 140 25.66 -39.05 -21.95
N PHE A 141 25.10 -39.47 -23.08
CA PHE A 141 23.94 -38.84 -23.68
C PHE A 141 22.69 -38.98 -22.80
N GLU A 142 22.49 -40.16 -22.20
CA GLU A 142 21.36 -40.39 -21.29
C GLU A 142 21.45 -39.52 -20.03
N GLN A 143 22.65 -39.27 -19.51
CA GLN A 143 22.85 -38.39 -18.34
C GLN A 143 22.56 -36.92 -18.63
N GLU A 144 22.98 -36.39 -19.79
CA GLU A 144 22.71 -34.99 -20.17
C GLU A 144 21.20 -34.74 -20.37
N VAL A 145 20.48 -35.72 -20.93
CA VAL A 145 19.02 -35.63 -21.10
C VAL A 145 18.31 -35.60 -19.75
N LEU A 146 18.74 -36.40 -18.77
CA LEU A 146 18.18 -36.41 -17.42
C LEU A 146 18.38 -35.07 -16.69
N ILE A 147 19.57 -34.48 -16.81
CA ILE A 147 19.87 -33.17 -16.20
C ILE A 147 19.02 -32.07 -16.85
N SER A 148 18.96 -32.03 -18.17
CA SER A 148 18.17 -31.03 -18.91
C SER A 148 16.68 -31.14 -18.60
N LYS A 149 16.16 -32.38 -18.47
CA LYS A 149 14.77 -32.63 -18.07
C LYS A 149 14.48 -32.10 -16.67
N ARG A 150 15.36 -32.37 -15.70
CA ARG A 150 15.18 -31.88 -14.32
C ARG A 150 15.17 -30.35 -14.26
N GLN A 151 16.07 -29.68 -14.98
CA GLN A 151 16.09 -28.21 -15.03
C GLN A 151 14.82 -27.62 -15.65
N ALA A 152 14.28 -28.28 -16.69
CA ALA A 152 13.02 -27.86 -17.30
C ALA A 152 11.82 -28.05 -16.35
N GLU A 153 11.79 -29.16 -15.60
CA GLU A 153 10.76 -29.44 -14.59
C GLU A 153 10.81 -28.40 -13.45
N GLU A 154 11.99 -28.10 -12.92
CA GLU A 154 12.19 -27.07 -11.89
C GLU A 154 11.76 -25.67 -12.37
N SER A 155 12.09 -25.30 -13.61
CA SER A 155 11.66 -24.02 -14.19
C SER A 155 10.16 -23.94 -14.40
N LEU A 156 9.51 -25.05 -14.76
CA LEU A 156 8.06 -25.11 -14.94
C LEU A 156 7.34 -24.99 -13.59
N GLU A 157 7.82 -25.70 -12.56
CA GLU A 157 7.27 -25.57 -11.20
C GLU A 157 7.40 -24.15 -10.67
N ALA A 158 8.55 -23.50 -10.87
CA ALA A 158 8.75 -22.11 -10.49
C ALA A 158 7.78 -21.17 -11.25
N HIS A 159 7.58 -21.37 -12.54
CA HIS A 159 6.65 -20.56 -13.33
C HIS A 159 5.19 -20.74 -12.86
N LEU A 160 4.78 -21.97 -12.58
CA LEU A 160 3.43 -22.28 -12.07
C LEU A 160 3.20 -21.68 -10.68
N ALA A 161 4.20 -21.71 -9.79
CA ALA A 161 4.14 -21.06 -8.49
C ALA A 161 3.95 -19.54 -8.63
N LEU A 162 4.72 -18.91 -9.51
CA LEU A 162 4.65 -17.46 -9.76
C LEU A 162 3.31 -17.05 -10.37
N GLN A 163 2.78 -17.86 -11.30
CA GLN A 163 1.45 -17.65 -11.88
C GLN A 163 0.34 -17.80 -10.83
N ARG A 164 0.48 -18.75 -9.89
CA ARG A 164 -0.45 -18.92 -8.78
C ARG A 164 -0.44 -17.74 -7.82
N ASP A 165 0.75 -17.25 -7.45
CA ASP A 165 0.90 -16.08 -6.59
C ASP A 165 0.30 -14.82 -7.23
N LEU A 166 0.53 -14.63 -8.53
CA LEU A 166 -0.09 -13.54 -9.29
C LEU A 166 -1.62 -13.65 -9.30
N SER A 167 -2.17 -14.85 -9.51
CA SER A 167 -3.62 -15.06 -9.47
C SER A 167 -4.23 -14.76 -8.09
N VAL A 168 -3.54 -15.15 -7.01
CA VAL A 168 -3.99 -14.83 -5.64
C VAL A 168 -3.90 -13.33 -5.37
N ALA A 169 -2.84 -12.67 -5.81
CA ALA A 169 -2.68 -11.22 -5.67
C ALA A 169 -3.78 -10.45 -6.44
N ASP A 170 -4.07 -10.85 -7.68
CA ASP A 170 -5.15 -10.26 -8.51
C ASP A 170 -6.52 -10.44 -7.85
N ALA A 171 -6.83 -11.65 -7.36
CA ALA A 171 -8.09 -11.91 -6.67
C ALA A 171 -8.25 -11.06 -5.41
N ARG A 172 -7.18 -10.89 -4.61
CA ARG A 172 -7.20 -10.01 -3.43
C ARG A 172 -7.43 -8.55 -3.80
N LEU A 173 -6.75 -8.06 -4.85
CA LEU A 173 -6.91 -6.69 -5.33
C LEU A 173 -8.35 -6.44 -5.77
N ARG A 174 -8.94 -7.37 -6.52
CA ARG A 174 -10.32 -7.27 -7.01
C ARG A 174 -11.34 -7.16 -5.88
N VAL A 175 -11.24 -8.03 -4.86
CA VAL A 175 -12.13 -7.99 -3.69
C VAL A 175 -12.00 -6.67 -2.92
N ALA A 176 -10.79 -6.14 -2.78
CA ALA A 176 -10.56 -4.87 -2.11
C ALA A 176 -11.20 -3.70 -2.88
N LEU A 177 -11.03 -3.66 -4.21
CA LEU A 177 -11.61 -2.64 -5.08
C LEU A 177 -13.15 -2.70 -5.10
N GLU A 178 -13.73 -3.88 -5.23
CA GLU A 178 -15.19 -4.09 -5.20
C GLU A 178 -15.80 -3.66 -3.87
N SER A 179 -15.20 -4.07 -2.76
CA SER A 179 -15.67 -3.71 -1.41
C SER A 179 -15.59 -2.20 -1.16
N ALA A 180 -14.56 -1.55 -1.70
CA ALA A 180 -14.38 -0.10 -1.61
C ALA A 180 -15.18 0.69 -2.67
N LYS A 181 -15.91 0.00 -3.58
CA LYS A 181 -16.56 0.61 -4.75
C LYS A 181 -15.60 1.52 -5.52
N MET A 182 -14.41 1.00 -5.79
CA MET A 182 -13.36 1.67 -6.54
C MET A 182 -13.16 0.97 -7.87
N HIS A 183 -12.95 1.75 -8.92
CA HIS A 183 -12.74 1.25 -10.28
C HIS A 183 -11.37 1.67 -10.77
N VAL A 184 -10.73 0.87 -11.62
CA VAL A 184 -9.36 1.11 -12.06
C VAL A 184 -9.33 1.71 -13.46
N TRP A 185 -8.37 2.57 -13.69
CA TRP A 185 -7.96 3.02 -15.03
C TRP A 185 -6.45 3.03 -15.13
N ASP A 186 -5.96 2.86 -16.34
CA ASP A 186 -4.55 2.97 -16.66
C ASP A 186 -4.35 3.74 -17.97
N VAL A 187 -3.11 4.06 -18.31
CA VAL A 187 -2.76 4.72 -19.56
C VAL A 187 -1.81 3.85 -20.35
N ASP A 188 -2.08 3.70 -21.63
CA ASP A 188 -1.14 3.09 -22.55
C ASP A 188 0.14 3.95 -22.64
N PRO A 189 1.33 3.42 -22.29
CA PRO A 189 2.56 4.20 -22.29
C PRO A 189 3.03 4.59 -23.70
N VAL A 190 2.46 4.01 -24.77
CA VAL A 190 2.78 4.29 -26.17
C VAL A 190 1.77 5.25 -26.78
N THR A 191 0.46 4.96 -26.68
CA THR A 191 -0.58 5.83 -27.30
C THR A 191 -0.99 6.99 -26.41
N LEU A 192 -0.65 6.93 -25.12
CA LEU A 192 -1.11 7.86 -24.07
C LEU A 192 -2.63 7.89 -23.91
N GLU A 193 -3.33 6.89 -24.45
CA GLU A 193 -4.78 6.76 -24.28
C GLU A 193 -5.10 6.08 -22.95
N ARG A 194 -6.13 6.61 -22.28
CA ARG A 194 -6.62 6.04 -21.03
C ARG A 194 -7.49 4.82 -21.31
N ARG A 195 -7.25 3.74 -20.58
CA ARG A 195 -8.06 2.53 -20.54
C ARG A 195 -8.76 2.42 -19.20
N TYR A 196 -9.92 1.79 -19.22
CA TYR A 196 -10.74 1.58 -18.04
C TYR A 196 -10.94 0.09 -17.83
N ASP A 197 -10.87 -0.33 -16.57
CA ASP A 197 -11.32 -1.67 -16.20
C ASP A 197 -12.83 -1.81 -16.42
N ASN A 198 -13.29 -3.02 -16.72
CA ASN A 198 -14.70 -3.29 -17.07
C ASN A 198 -15.68 -2.99 -15.92
N SER A 199 -15.18 -2.88 -14.68
CA SER A 199 -15.98 -2.42 -13.55
C SER A 199 -16.45 -0.97 -13.68
N VAL A 200 -15.77 -0.12 -14.47
CA VAL A 200 -16.18 1.27 -14.73
C VAL A 200 -17.56 1.34 -15.37
N ALA A 201 -17.97 0.32 -16.12
CA ALA A 201 -19.32 0.24 -16.66
C ALA A 201 -20.40 0.33 -15.55
N GLN A 202 -20.15 -0.26 -14.38
CA GLN A 202 -21.06 -0.19 -13.23
C GLN A 202 -21.13 1.24 -12.66
N LEU A 203 -19.98 1.93 -12.57
CA LEU A 203 -19.92 3.34 -12.16
C LEU A 203 -20.76 4.22 -13.09
N LEU A 204 -20.74 3.94 -14.40
CA LEU A 204 -21.51 4.68 -15.39
C LEU A 204 -23.00 4.34 -15.41
N GLY A 205 -23.42 3.25 -14.74
CA GLY A 205 -24.82 2.79 -14.70
C GLY A 205 -25.19 1.81 -15.81
N TYR A 206 -24.23 1.15 -16.47
CA TYR A 206 -24.53 0.09 -17.43
C TYR A 206 -25.05 -1.18 -16.72
N PRO A 207 -25.92 -1.97 -17.37
CA PRO A 207 -26.53 -3.16 -16.77
C PRO A 207 -25.55 -4.34 -16.62
N SER A 208 -24.43 -4.31 -17.35
CA SER A 208 -23.41 -5.35 -17.31
C SER A 208 -22.02 -4.75 -17.52
N ASN A 209 -21.00 -5.43 -17.00
CA ASN A 209 -19.61 -5.08 -17.28
C ASN A 209 -19.36 -5.13 -18.80
N GLN A 210 -18.78 -4.07 -19.33
CA GLN A 210 -18.43 -3.94 -20.74
C GLN A 210 -17.26 -2.97 -20.88
N ASP A 211 -16.59 -3.03 -22.02
CA ASP A 211 -15.49 -2.13 -22.30
C ASP A 211 -16.02 -0.70 -22.49
N VAL A 212 -15.37 0.27 -21.85
CA VAL A 212 -15.70 1.69 -21.94
C VAL A 212 -14.51 2.40 -22.57
N SER A 213 -14.72 3.07 -23.71
CA SER A 213 -13.64 3.82 -24.36
C SER A 213 -13.33 5.13 -23.63
N ALA A 214 -12.11 5.64 -23.83
CA ALA A 214 -11.67 6.94 -23.35
C ALA A 214 -12.65 8.08 -23.72
N SER A 215 -13.10 8.09 -24.98
CA SER A 215 -14.03 9.08 -25.52
C SER A 215 -15.40 9.02 -24.82
N VAL A 216 -15.99 7.83 -24.72
CA VAL A 216 -17.30 7.64 -24.07
C VAL A 216 -17.25 8.11 -22.62
N TYR A 217 -16.20 7.76 -21.88
CA TYR A 217 -16.08 8.22 -20.49
C TYR A 217 -15.94 9.75 -20.42
N SER A 218 -15.09 10.35 -21.25
CA SER A 218 -14.86 11.80 -21.27
C SER A 218 -16.14 12.59 -21.61
N ASP A 219 -16.96 12.07 -22.51
CA ASP A 219 -18.25 12.65 -22.88
C ASP A 219 -19.31 12.61 -21.77
N LEU A 220 -19.14 11.74 -20.77
CA LEU A 220 -20.03 11.66 -19.60
C LEU A 220 -19.58 12.58 -18.46
N ILE A 221 -18.36 13.10 -18.47
CA ILE A 221 -17.92 14.13 -17.52
C ILE A 221 -18.77 15.39 -17.75
N ASP A 222 -19.20 16.03 -16.67
CA ASP A 222 -19.96 17.28 -16.74
C ASP A 222 -19.20 18.33 -17.56
N PRO A 223 -19.84 19.02 -18.53
CA PRO A 223 -19.17 19.98 -19.39
C PRO A 223 -18.39 21.07 -18.65
N ASN A 224 -18.81 21.44 -17.44
CA ASN A 224 -18.12 22.45 -16.64
C ASN A 224 -16.83 21.92 -15.99
N ASP A 225 -16.73 20.61 -15.77
CA ASP A 225 -15.59 20.00 -15.10
C ASP A 225 -14.53 19.48 -16.10
N ARG A 226 -14.90 19.23 -17.37
CA ARG A 226 -14.00 18.71 -18.42
C ARG A 226 -12.71 19.51 -18.61
N PRO A 227 -12.71 20.85 -18.72
CA PRO A 227 -11.47 21.59 -18.98
C PRO A 227 -10.46 21.41 -17.85
N ARG A 228 -10.95 21.43 -16.60
CA ARG A 228 -10.12 21.25 -15.40
C ARG A 228 -9.58 19.82 -15.29
N GLU A 229 -10.40 18.81 -15.58
CA GLU A 229 -9.97 17.41 -15.57
C GLU A 229 -8.85 17.17 -16.59
N ALA A 230 -9.02 17.69 -17.81
CA ALA A 230 -8.04 17.57 -18.89
C ALA A 230 -6.72 18.28 -18.57
N GLU A 231 -6.78 19.48 -17.99
CA GLU A 231 -5.59 20.23 -17.56
C GLU A 231 -4.79 19.45 -16.50
N LEU A 232 -5.46 19.02 -15.43
CA LEU A 232 -4.82 18.28 -14.34
C LEU A 232 -4.26 16.93 -14.81
N PHE A 233 -4.96 16.25 -15.72
CA PHE A 233 -4.49 14.98 -16.25
C PHE A 233 -3.27 15.15 -17.16
N SER A 234 -3.29 16.16 -18.03
CA SER A 234 -2.14 16.51 -18.89
C SER A 234 -0.91 16.91 -18.06
N ALA A 235 -1.11 17.69 -17.00
CA ALA A 235 -0.03 18.05 -16.08
C ALA A 235 0.61 16.83 -15.41
N ALA A 236 -0.19 15.84 -15.00
CA ALA A 236 0.30 14.60 -14.40
C ALA A 236 1.04 13.68 -15.39
N LEU A 237 0.70 13.73 -16.68
CA LEU A 237 1.45 13.04 -17.74
C LEU A 237 2.83 13.65 -17.99
N GLY A 238 3.01 14.95 -17.69
CA GLY A 238 4.24 15.70 -17.98
C GLY A 238 5.24 15.79 -16.82
N SER A 239 4.90 15.30 -15.62
CA SER A 239 5.69 15.55 -14.41
C SER A 239 5.86 14.31 -13.54
N VAL A 240 7.11 13.99 -13.18
CA VAL A 240 7.51 12.83 -12.37
C VAL A 240 7.01 12.89 -10.92
N ALA A 241 6.70 14.09 -10.40
CA ALA A 241 6.44 14.30 -8.98
C ALA A 241 4.96 14.49 -8.61
N GLN A 242 4.04 14.54 -9.57
CA GLN A 242 2.67 14.98 -9.29
C GLN A 242 1.69 13.82 -9.25
N GLU A 243 1.10 13.60 -8.08
CA GLU A 243 -0.08 12.74 -7.95
C GLU A 243 -1.25 13.42 -8.67
N TYR A 244 -1.88 12.70 -9.60
CA TYR A 244 -3.12 13.17 -10.22
C TYR A 244 -4.25 13.00 -9.23
N ARG A 245 -4.98 14.09 -8.97
CA ARG A 245 -6.17 14.09 -8.12
C ARG A 245 -7.17 15.09 -8.65
N CYS A 246 -8.34 14.60 -9.06
CA CYS A 246 -9.41 15.44 -9.57
C CYS A 246 -10.77 14.95 -9.07
N THR A 247 -11.62 15.87 -8.63
CA THR A 247 -13.03 15.60 -8.36
C THR A 247 -13.88 16.24 -9.45
N TYR A 248 -14.78 15.47 -10.04
CA TYR A 248 -15.66 15.94 -11.10
C TYR A 248 -17.01 15.24 -11.04
N ARG A 249 -18.01 15.86 -11.65
CA ARG A 249 -19.32 15.26 -11.84
C ARG A 249 -19.32 14.42 -13.10
N LEU A 250 -19.94 13.26 -12.99
CA LEU A 250 -20.09 12.30 -14.06
C LEU A 250 -21.57 11.99 -14.23
N ASN A 251 -22.09 12.24 -15.42
CA ASN A 251 -23.48 12.01 -15.78
C ASN A 251 -23.60 10.58 -16.30
N GLY A 252 -24.07 9.66 -15.45
CA GLY A 252 -24.23 8.26 -15.84
C GLY A 252 -25.22 8.08 -17.00
N VAL A 253 -25.09 6.96 -17.72
CA VAL A 253 -26.01 6.61 -18.81
C VAL A 253 -27.41 6.26 -18.31
N ASP A 254 -27.51 5.94 -17.02
CA ASP A 254 -28.74 5.74 -16.27
C ASP A 254 -29.44 7.06 -15.88
N GLY A 255 -28.87 8.21 -16.24
CA GLY A 255 -29.36 9.53 -15.90
C GLY A 255 -29.03 9.97 -14.48
N VAL A 256 -28.29 9.17 -13.71
CA VAL A 256 -27.86 9.51 -12.35
C VAL A 256 -26.53 10.24 -12.41
N GLN A 257 -26.50 11.48 -11.93
CA GLN A 257 -25.26 12.22 -11.75
C GLN A 257 -24.53 11.73 -10.49
N ARG A 258 -23.25 11.39 -10.66
CA ARG A 258 -22.33 10.94 -9.61
C ARG A 258 -21.20 11.93 -9.44
N THR A 259 -20.70 12.08 -8.23
CA THR A 259 -19.47 12.83 -7.94
C THR A 259 -18.33 11.83 -7.81
N VAL A 260 -17.38 11.88 -8.74
CA VAL A 260 -16.27 10.94 -8.82
C VAL A 260 -14.99 11.63 -8.39
N LEU A 261 -14.24 10.99 -7.50
CA LEU A 261 -12.86 11.31 -7.21
C LEU A 261 -11.97 10.37 -8.03
N SER A 262 -11.19 10.94 -8.94
CA SER A 262 -10.16 10.22 -9.68
C SER A 262 -8.79 10.56 -9.11
N THR A 263 -8.03 9.52 -8.77
CA THR A 263 -6.64 9.65 -8.29
C THR A 263 -5.74 8.70 -9.04
N GLY A 264 -4.52 9.11 -9.37
CA GLY A 264 -3.58 8.24 -10.06
C GLY A 264 -2.14 8.69 -9.92
N ARG A 265 -1.23 7.77 -10.24
CA ARG A 265 0.21 8.01 -10.18
C ARG A 265 0.90 7.53 -11.45
N ALA A 266 1.69 8.41 -12.04
CA ALA A 266 2.56 8.11 -13.16
C ALA A 266 3.96 7.68 -12.67
N ALA A 267 4.57 6.76 -13.40
CA ALA A 267 5.93 6.27 -13.22
C ALA A 267 6.66 6.37 -14.57
N PHE A 268 7.87 6.89 -14.53
CA PHE A 268 8.68 7.21 -15.71
C PHE A 268 10.02 6.48 -15.64
N ASP A 269 10.60 6.18 -16.79
CA ASP A 269 11.95 5.62 -16.91
C ASP A 269 13.03 6.71 -16.73
N PRO A 270 14.33 6.35 -16.67
CA PRO A 270 15.41 7.33 -16.57
C PRO A 270 15.50 8.33 -17.74
N ASN A 271 14.84 8.07 -18.87
CA ASN A 271 14.78 8.95 -20.04
C ASN A 271 13.51 9.82 -20.05
N ASN A 272 12.78 9.87 -18.92
CA ASN A 272 11.54 10.61 -18.74
C ASN A 272 10.40 10.14 -19.65
N LYS A 273 10.42 8.87 -20.07
CA LYS A 273 9.34 8.23 -20.82
C LYS A 273 8.38 7.55 -19.87
N LEU A 274 7.07 7.70 -20.10
CA LEU A 274 6.04 7.05 -19.29
C LEU A 274 6.19 5.52 -19.37
N VAL A 275 6.27 4.88 -18.21
CA VAL A 275 6.30 3.41 -18.06
C VAL A 275 4.94 2.90 -17.61
N GLN A 276 4.32 3.60 -16.68
CA GLN A 276 3.03 3.22 -16.10
C GLN A 276 2.30 4.46 -15.62
N PHE A 277 1.01 4.55 -15.86
CA PHE A 277 0.14 5.48 -15.16
C PHE A 277 -1.11 4.72 -14.80
N VAL A 278 -1.33 4.51 -13.50
CA VAL A 278 -2.48 3.78 -12.98
C VAL A 278 -3.18 4.63 -11.95
N GLY A 279 -4.51 4.54 -11.92
CA GLY A 279 -5.33 5.24 -10.97
C GLY A 279 -6.64 4.52 -10.68
N ILE A 280 -7.38 5.13 -9.77
CA ILE A 280 -8.68 4.68 -9.33
C ILE A 280 -9.73 5.78 -9.50
N LEU A 281 -10.97 5.36 -9.67
CA LEU A 281 -12.19 6.16 -9.61
C LEU A 281 -12.98 5.73 -8.40
N HIS A 282 -13.39 6.68 -7.58
CA HIS A 282 -14.22 6.42 -6.42
C HIS A 282 -15.48 7.28 -6.48
N ASP A 283 -16.65 6.66 -6.42
CA ASP A 283 -17.91 7.36 -6.29
C ASP A 283 -18.05 7.88 -4.85
N ILE A 284 -17.92 9.19 -4.69
CA ILE A 284 -18.02 9.89 -3.41
C ILE A 284 -19.34 10.65 -3.27
N THR A 285 -20.36 10.32 -4.07
CA THR A 285 -21.64 11.01 -4.08
C THR A 285 -22.30 11.01 -2.70
N ASP A 286 -22.40 9.84 -2.07
CA ASP A 286 -23.05 9.70 -0.76
C ASP A 286 -22.24 10.41 0.33
N VAL A 287 -20.91 10.28 0.31
CA VAL A 287 -20.01 11.00 1.22
C VAL A 287 -20.21 12.51 1.11
N LYS A 288 -20.30 13.04 -0.12
CA LYS A 288 -20.54 14.47 -0.35
C LYS A 288 -21.92 14.92 0.09
N ARG A 289 -22.96 14.10 -0.13
CA ARG A 289 -24.33 14.40 0.32
C ARG A 289 -24.45 14.43 1.83
N GLU A 290 -23.87 13.45 2.52
CA GLU A 290 -23.86 13.40 3.99
C GLU A 290 -23.10 14.57 4.58
N GLN A 291 -21.94 14.91 3.99
CA GLN A 291 -21.16 16.08 4.39
C GLN A 291 -21.98 17.37 4.22
N ALA A 292 -22.58 17.59 3.05
CA ALA A 292 -23.41 18.77 2.80
C ALA A 292 -24.61 18.84 3.75
N ALA A 293 -25.31 17.72 3.99
CA ALA A 293 -26.43 17.68 4.93
C ALA A 293 -26.01 17.97 6.38
N ALA A 294 -24.82 17.53 6.78
CA ALA A 294 -24.26 17.83 8.10
C ALA A 294 -23.89 19.32 8.23
N GLU A 295 -23.28 19.89 7.20
CA GLU A 295 -22.96 21.33 7.12
C GLU A 295 -24.23 22.19 7.15
N ASP A 296 -25.25 21.84 6.37
CA ASP A 296 -26.54 22.53 6.37
C ASP A 296 -27.25 22.44 7.72
N ARG A 297 -27.24 21.27 8.37
CA ARG A 297 -27.81 21.09 9.71
C ARG A 297 -27.07 21.92 10.75
N ALA A 298 -25.74 22.00 10.65
CA ALA A 298 -24.94 22.86 11.50
C ALA A 298 -25.36 24.32 11.30
N LEU A 299 -25.31 24.83 10.07
CA LEU A 299 -25.66 26.22 9.74
C LEU A 299 -27.09 26.58 10.18
N PHE A 300 -28.05 25.69 9.96
CA PHE A 300 -29.43 25.89 10.41
C PHE A 300 -29.53 25.98 11.94
N SER A 301 -28.82 25.12 12.67
CA SER A 301 -28.78 25.17 14.13
C SER A 301 -28.16 26.49 14.63
N GLU A 302 -27.19 27.06 13.92
CA GLU A 302 -26.57 28.35 14.25
C GLU A 302 -27.58 29.49 14.11
N GLN A 303 -28.26 29.55 12.97
CA GLN A 303 -29.26 30.57 12.68
C GLN A 303 -30.40 30.52 13.70
N MET A 304 -30.87 29.33 14.04
CA MET A 304 -31.92 29.14 15.05
C MET A 304 -31.48 29.63 16.43
N ILE A 305 -30.25 29.32 16.86
CA ILE A 305 -29.74 29.79 18.15
C ILE A 305 -29.58 31.32 18.15
N GLY A 306 -29.14 31.92 17.04
CA GLY A 306 -29.09 33.37 16.87
C GLY A 306 -30.45 34.04 17.02
N ILE A 307 -31.47 33.54 16.32
CA ILE A 307 -32.85 34.07 16.34
C ILE A 307 -33.47 33.91 17.72
N VAL A 308 -33.45 32.69 18.29
CA VAL A 308 -34.04 32.41 19.61
C VAL A 308 -33.37 33.27 20.68
N SER A 309 -32.06 33.48 20.60
CA SER A 309 -31.34 34.30 21.58
C SER A 309 -31.75 35.78 21.51
N HIS A 310 -31.93 36.32 20.30
CA HIS A 310 -32.45 37.67 20.11
C HIS A 310 -33.87 37.79 20.67
N ASP A 311 -34.74 36.86 20.33
CA ASP A 311 -36.15 36.89 20.70
C ASP A 311 -36.38 36.64 22.20
N LEU A 312 -35.46 35.96 22.89
CA LEU A 312 -35.47 35.84 24.35
C LEU A 312 -34.85 37.06 25.06
N ARG A 313 -33.89 37.76 24.42
CA ARG A 313 -33.28 38.97 25.02
C ARG A 313 -34.29 40.10 25.17
N ASN A 314 -35.20 40.27 24.21
CA ASN A 314 -36.22 41.32 24.23
C ASN A 314 -37.17 41.23 25.44
N PRO A 315 -37.87 40.12 25.70
CA PRO A 315 -38.74 40.00 26.86
C PRO A 315 -37.96 40.08 28.18
N LEU A 316 -36.72 39.59 28.24
CA LEU A 316 -35.87 39.73 29.43
C LEU A 316 -35.47 41.19 29.71
N SER A 317 -35.22 41.98 28.68
CA SER A 317 -34.96 43.42 28.81
C SER A 317 -36.20 44.15 29.36
N VAL A 318 -37.40 43.79 28.88
CA VAL A 318 -38.67 44.34 29.40
C VAL A 318 -38.88 43.95 30.86
N ILE A 319 -38.66 42.69 31.23
CA ILE A 319 -38.75 42.23 32.62
C ILE A 319 -37.77 43.00 33.50
N SER A 320 -36.52 43.16 33.04
CA SER A 320 -35.48 43.88 33.79
C SER A 320 -35.87 45.34 34.01
N MET A 321 -36.35 46.03 32.96
CA MET A 321 -36.80 47.42 33.04
C MET A 321 -38.02 47.57 33.97
N ALA A 322 -39.00 46.67 33.87
CA ALA A 322 -40.17 46.68 34.75
C ALA A 322 -39.78 46.46 36.21
N THR A 323 -38.86 45.54 36.50
CA THR A 323 -38.35 45.33 37.87
C THR A 323 -37.58 46.54 38.39
N GLU A 324 -36.79 47.21 37.56
CA GLU A 324 -36.04 48.41 37.95
C GLU A 324 -36.98 49.59 38.26
N VAL A 325 -38.04 49.76 37.48
CA VAL A 325 -39.08 50.77 37.76
C VAL A 325 -39.84 50.44 39.04
N LEU A 326 -40.16 49.16 39.29
CA LEU A 326 -40.84 48.74 40.52
C LEU A 326 -39.98 48.95 41.76
N GLU A 327 -38.66 48.73 41.71
CA GLU A 327 -37.75 48.98 42.85
C GLU A 327 -37.71 50.44 43.30
N ARG A 328 -38.03 51.39 42.41
CA ARG A 328 -38.07 52.83 42.73
C ARG A 328 -39.35 53.25 43.48
N ASN A 329 -40.34 52.38 43.58
CA ASN A 329 -41.59 52.63 44.31
C ASN A 329 -41.49 52.19 45.78
N ASP A 330 -42.45 52.66 46.58
CA ASP A 330 -42.55 52.27 48.00
C ASP A 330 -43.14 50.86 48.12
N LEU A 331 -42.27 49.86 47.99
CA LEU A 331 -42.60 48.44 48.05
C LEU A 331 -42.54 47.92 49.50
N SER A 332 -43.50 47.07 49.87
CA SER A 332 -43.38 46.29 51.12
C SER A 332 -42.13 45.38 51.08
N PRO A 333 -41.55 44.99 52.24
CA PRO A 333 -40.36 44.14 52.28
C PRO A 333 -40.49 42.85 51.46
N LYS A 334 -41.67 42.23 51.45
CA LYS A 334 -41.96 41.02 50.68
C LYS A 334 -42.02 41.28 49.16
N GLN A 335 -42.59 42.41 48.74
CA GLN A 335 -42.62 42.80 47.32
C GLN A 335 -41.22 43.15 46.81
N ARG A 336 -40.43 43.89 47.60
CA ARG A 336 -39.03 44.20 47.27
C ARG A 336 -38.19 42.94 47.09
N GLN A 337 -38.37 41.94 47.94
CA GLN A 337 -37.71 40.64 47.81
C GLN A 337 -38.11 39.91 46.51
N LEU A 338 -39.40 39.90 46.15
CA LEU A 338 -39.88 39.30 44.91
C LEU A 338 -39.34 40.00 43.65
N VAL A 339 -39.28 41.34 43.67
CA VAL A 339 -38.71 42.14 42.57
C VAL A 339 -37.23 41.81 42.39
N ARG A 340 -36.45 41.78 43.49
CA ARG A 340 -35.03 41.38 43.45
C ARG A 340 -34.82 39.98 42.91
N HIS A 341 -35.58 38.99 43.40
CA HIS A 341 -35.48 37.62 42.88
C HIS A 341 -35.78 37.54 41.37
N THR A 342 -36.77 38.31 40.89
CA THR A 342 -37.14 38.37 39.47
C THR A 342 -36.05 39.01 38.62
N GLN A 343 -35.48 40.12 39.10
CA GLN A 343 -34.37 40.82 38.44
C GLN A 343 -33.13 39.93 38.35
N GLU A 344 -32.79 39.23 39.43
CA GLU A 344 -31.68 38.26 39.41
C GLU A 344 -31.96 37.10 38.45
N ALA A 345 -33.20 36.59 38.38
CA ALA A 345 -33.58 35.54 37.44
C ALA A 345 -33.46 36.00 35.98
N ALA A 346 -33.91 37.21 35.67
CA ALA A 346 -33.80 37.79 34.34
C ALA A 346 -32.34 38.03 33.92
N GLN A 347 -31.51 38.56 34.83
CA GLN A 347 -30.07 38.74 34.59
C GLN A 347 -29.35 37.41 34.42
N ARG A 348 -29.73 36.37 35.16
CA ARG A 348 -29.21 35.00 34.96
C ARG A 348 -29.59 34.47 33.57
N ALA A 349 -30.86 34.56 33.17
CA ALA A 349 -31.31 34.10 31.87
C ALA A 349 -30.58 34.84 30.72
N ARG A 350 -30.37 36.15 30.86
CA ARG A 350 -29.62 36.95 29.87
C ARG A 350 -28.16 36.49 29.74
N ARG A 351 -27.51 36.16 30.86
CA ARG A 351 -26.15 35.59 30.83
C ARG A 351 -26.11 34.24 30.12
N LEU A 352 -27.03 33.33 30.44
CA LEU A 352 -27.09 32.01 29.81
C LEU A 352 -27.30 32.08 28.29
N ILE A 353 -28.15 33.02 27.83
CA ILE A 353 -28.37 33.24 26.40
C ILE A 353 -27.10 33.73 25.72
N ASN A 354 -26.39 34.69 26.32
CA ASN A 354 -25.14 35.20 25.76
C ASN A 354 -24.04 34.12 25.77
N ASP A 355 -23.93 33.34 26.86
CA ASP A 355 -22.98 32.23 26.95
C ASP A 355 -23.25 31.14 25.89
N LEU A 356 -24.53 30.86 25.61
CA LEU A 356 -24.94 29.94 24.55
C LEU A 356 -24.59 30.48 23.16
N LEU A 357 -24.80 31.77 22.91
CA LEU A 357 -24.40 32.43 21.67
C LEU A 357 -22.89 32.38 21.46
N ASP A 358 -22.11 32.77 22.47
CA ASP A 358 -20.65 32.73 22.43
C ASP A 358 -20.16 31.29 22.17
N PHE A 359 -20.77 30.31 22.83
CA PHE A 359 -20.48 28.88 22.60
C PHE A 359 -20.75 28.47 21.14
N THR A 360 -21.91 28.83 20.59
CA THR A 360 -22.21 28.52 19.19
C THR A 360 -21.20 29.16 18.24
N GLN A 361 -20.90 30.45 18.40
CA GLN A 361 -19.95 31.17 17.54
C GLN A 361 -18.54 30.56 17.57
N ALA A 362 -18.08 30.16 18.76
CA ALA A 362 -16.79 29.50 18.92
C ALA A 362 -16.71 28.14 18.20
N ARG A 363 -17.78 27.32 18.23
CA ARG A 363 -17.78 25.97 17.65
C ARG A 363 -17.68 25.95 16.12
N ILE A 364 -18.11 27.02 15.46
CA ILE A 364 -18.18 27.15 13.99
C ILE A 364 -16.83 27.62 13.41
N GLY A 365 -15.83 27.80 14.27
CA GLY A 365 -14.49 28.21 13.84
C GLY A 365 -14.32 29.72 13.61
N ARG A 366 -15.40 30.52 13.75
CA ARG A 366 -15.31 31.99 13.75
C ARG A 366 -14.71 32.55 15.04
N GLY A 367 -14.74 31.78 16.13
CA GLY A 367 -14.26 32.22 17.43
C GLY A 367 -15.16 33.29 18.06
N ILE A 368 -14.81 33.74 19.26
CA ILE A 368 -15.46 34.89 19.89
C ILE A 368 -14.89 36.18 19.27
N GLY A 369 -15.77 37.07 18.80
CA GLY A 369 -15.36 38.39 18.32
C GLY A 369 -14.82 39.25 19.45
N VAL A 370 -13.67 39.90 19.23
CA VAL A 370 -13.01 40.79 20.19
C VAL A 370 -12.71 42.15 19.55
N THR A 371 -12.95 43.22 20.29
CA THR A 371 -12.61 44.58 19.88
C THR A 371 -11.56 45.13 20.83
N LYS A 372 -10.28 44.97 20.48
CA LYS A 372 -9.16 45.41 21.32
C LYS A 372 -9.06 46.93 21.36
N THR A 373 -9.06 47.52 22.55
CA THR A 373 -8.78 48.93 22.78
C THR A 373 -7.68 49.07 23.84
N THR A 374 -7.09 50.25 23.95
CA THR A 374 -6.11 50.56 25.00
C THR A 374 -6.84 50.69 26.35
N ILE A 375 -6.50 49.83 27.31
CA ILE A 375 -7.14 49.77 28.62
C ILE A 375 -6.11 49.74 29.75
N ASP A 376 -6.52 50.18 30.94
CA ASP A 376 -5.82 49.93 32.20
C ASP A 376 -6.31 48.59 32.78
N LEU A 377 -5.48 47.55 32.68
CA LEU A 377 -5.80 46.21 33.15
C LEU A 377 -6.10 46.19 34.66
N HIS A 378 -5.28 46.88 35.45
CA HIS A 378 -5.37 46.82 36.90
C HIS A 378 -6.66 47.50 37.37
N LEU A 379 -7.02 48.63 36.76
CA LEU A 379 -8.28 49.31 37.05
C LEU A 379 -9.50 48.46 36.66
N LEU A 380 -9.46 47.83 35.48
CA LEU A 380 -10.54 46.95 35.00
C LEU A 380 -10.77 45.76 35.94
N ILE A 381 -9.70 45.03 36.27
CA ILE A 381 -9.78 43.85 37.14
C ILE A 381 -10.17 44.24 38.57
N GLY A 382 -9.64 45.36 39.08
CA GLY A 382 -10.04 45.89 40.39
C GLY A 382 -11.54 46.19 40.45
N ALA A 383 -12.10 46.84 39.42
CA ALA A 383 -13.53 47.09 39.33
C ALA A 383 -14.36 45.79 39.31
N ALA A 384 -13.91 44.76 38.59
CA ALA A 384 -14.57 43.44 38.57
C ALA A 384 -14.54 42.74 39.95
N VAL A 385 -13.43 42.85 40.68
CA VAL A 385 -13.31 42.32 42.05
C VAL A 385 -14.26 43.02 43.01
N GLU A 386 -14.33 44.36 42.96
CA GLU A 386 -15.25 45.13 43.84
C GLU A 386 -16.72 44.79 43.57
N GLN A 387 -17.12 44.63 42.31
CA GLN A 387 -18.47 44.20 41.97
C GLN A 387 -18.81 42.84 42.60
N LEU A 388 -17.88 41.89 42.58
CA LEU A 388 -18.08 40.57 43.17
C LEU A 388 -18.03 40.59 44.71
N ARG A 389 -17.27 41.51 45.30
CA ARG A 389 -17.29 41.74 46.75
C ARG A 389 -18.68 42.17 47.24
N ILE A 390 -19.40 42.97 46.46
CA ILE A 390 -20.80 43.36 46.76
C ILE A 390 -21.73 42.14 46.71
N VAL A 391 -21.53 41.24 45.73
CA VAL A 391 -22.34 40.03 45.56
C VAL A 391 -22.06 39.00 46.67
N TYR A 392 -20.81 38.92 47.13
CA TYR A 392 -20.34 37.96 48.13
C TYR A 392 -19.71 38.65 49.35
N PRO A 393 -20.49 39.38 50.17
CA PRO A 393 -19.96 40.22 51.25
C PRO A 393 -19.30 39.44 52.39
N LYS A 394 -19.52 38.12 52.47
CA LYS A 394 -18.92 37.22 53.47
C LYS A 394 -17.62 36.57 52.98
N ARG A 395 -17.17 36.86 51.76
CA ARG A 395 -15.94 36.31 51.18
C ARG A 395 -14.86 37.37 51.18
N GLU A 396 -13.64 36.96 51.49
CA GLU A 396 -12.46 37.81 51.39
C GLU A 396 -11.89 37.74 49.97
N PHE A 397 -11.61 38.92 49.39
CA PHE A 397 -11.01 39.05 48.06
C PHE A 397 -9.75 39.91 48.16
N LEU A 398 -8.63 39.38 47.66
CA LEU A 398 -7.35 40.08 47.59
C LEU A 398 -6.99 40.33 46.13
N HIS A 399 -6.82 41.60 45.75
CA HIS A 399 -6.35 41.96 44.41
C HIS A 399 -4.88 42.39 44.48
N SER A 400 -4.00 41.59 43.89
CA SER A 400 -2.57 41.88 43.77
C SER A 400 -2.26 42.41 42.37
N ILE A 401 -1.41 43.44 42.31
CA ILE A 401 -1.02 44.11 41.07
C ILE A 401 0.50 44.00 40.91
N ASN A 402 0.96 43.60 39.72
CA ASN A 402 2.38 43.56 39.37
C ASN A 402 2.62 44.25 38.02
N GLY A 403 3.70 45.02 37.92
CA GLY A 403 4.01 45.79 36.71
C GLY A 403 3.16 47.06 36.55
N GLN A 404 3.38 47.78 35.46
CA GLN A 404 2.70 49.04 35.13
C GLN A 404 2.55 49.16 33.61
N GLY A 405 1.49 49.82 33.14
CA GLY A 405 1.27 50.11 31.72
C GLY A 405 -0.19 49.98 31.29
N LEU A 406 -0.43 50.23 30.02
CA LEU A 406 -1.72 49.98 29.36
C LEU A 406 -1.57 48.77 28.44
N CYS A 407 -2.63 47.98 28.28
CA CYS A 407 -2.64 46.84 27.36
C CYS A 407 -3.74 46.99 26.30
N MET A 408 -3.60 46.25 25.19
CA MET A 408 -4.62 46.17 24.14
C MET A 408 -5.50 44.95 24.36
N ALA A 409 -6.74 45.17 24.81
CA ALA A 409 -7.70 44.10 25.02
C ALA A 409 -9.14 44.59 24.91
N ASP A 410 -10.06 43.65 24.79
CA ASP A 410 -11.50 43.94 24.86
C ASP A 410 -11.93 43.97 26.34
N SER A 411 -12.35 45.15 26.80
CA SER A 411 -12.72 45.39 28.21
C SER A 411 -13.89 44.52 28.67
N ASP A 412 -14.89 44.33 27.82
CA ASP A 412 -16.11 43.59 28.16
C ASP A 412 -15.80 42.10 28.25
N ARG A 413 -15.01 41.58 27.31
CA ARG A 413 -14.57 40.18 27.31
C ARG A 413 -13.62 39.87 28.47
N LEU A 414 -12.69 40.77 28.81
CA LEU A 414 -11.84 40.58 29.99
C LEU A 414 -12.64 40.63 31.30
N THR A 415 -13.64 41.50 31.39
CA THR A 415 -14.56 41.53 32.55
C THR A 415 -15.35 40.23 32.65
N GLN A 416 -15.85 39.69 31.53
CA GLN A 416 -16.54 38.39 31.48
C GLN A 416 -15.62 37.25 31.91
N LEU A 417 -14.36 37.24 31.44
CA LEU A 417 -13.35 36.26 31.81
C LEU A 417 -13.05 36.29 33.31
N ALA A 418 -12.77 37.48 33.86
CA ALA A 418 -12.51 37.66 35.28
C ALA A 418 -13.72 37.24 36.12
N GLY A 419 -14.93 37.64 35.72
CA GLY A 419 -16.17 37.24 36.38
C GLY A 419 -16.36 35.72 36.43
N ASN A 420 -16.09 35.01 35.33
CA ASN A 420 -16.20 33.56 35.27
C ASN A 420 -15.17 32.85 36.16
N LEU A 421 -13.92 33.32 36.16
CA LEU A 421 -12.87 32.74 37.00
C LEU A 421 -13.12 33.00 38.49
N ILE A 422 -13.45 34.22 38.87
CA ILE A 422 -13.67 34.60 40.28
C ILE A 422 -14.96 33.94 40.81
N SER A 423 -16.03 33.88 40.01
CA SER A 423 -17.26 33.19 40.43
C SER A 423 -17.02 31.69 40.63
N ASN A 424 -16.18 31.05 39.81
CA ASN A 424 -15.78 29.67 40.03
C ASN A 424 -14.96 29.51 41.31
N ALA A 425 -13.99 30.40 41.54
CA ALA A 425 -13.19 30.42 42.77
C ALA A 425 -14.05 30.57 44.03
N VAL A 426 -15.10 31.38 43.99
CA VAL A 426 -16.07 31.51 45.12
C VAL A 426 -16.92 30.26 45.28
N THR A 427 -17.36 29.66 44.17
CA THR A 427 -18.26 28.49 44.19
C THR A 427 -17.56 27.24 44.72
N TYR A 428 -16.32 27.00 44.29
CA TYR A 428 -15.56 25.79 44.61
C TYR A 428 -14.50 26.02 45.70
N GLY A 429 -14.31 27.27 46.12
CA GLY A 429 -13.31 27.63 47.12
C GLY A 429 -13.82 27.59 48.56
N ALA A 430 -12.91 27.27 49.48
CA ALA A 430 -13.10 27.27 50.92
C ALA A 430 -13.59 28.64 51.43
N VAL A 431 -14.65 28.62 52.25
CA VAL A 431 -15.38 29.83 52.71
C VAL A 431 -14.52 30.75 53.58
N ASP A 432 -13.60 30.16 54.33
CA ASP A 432 -12.73 30.77 55.33
C ASP A 432 -11.39 31.25 54.77
N ARG A 433 -11.15 31.12 53.47
CA ARG A 433 -9.90 31.55 52.83
C ARG A 433 -10.14 32.55 51.71
N PRO A 434 -9.20 33.48 51.46
CA PRO A 434 -9.36 34.50 50.44
C PRO A 434 -9.32 33.90 49.04
N VAL A 435 -10.06 34.54 48.13
CA VAL A 435 -9.85 34.41 46.68
C VAL A 435 -8.85 35.48 46.27
N THR A 436 -7.72 35.06 45.74
CA THR A 436 -6.64 35.97 45.31
C THR A 436 -6.72 36.16 43.80
N VAL A 437 -6.81 37.40 43.37
CA VAL A 437 -6.79 37.80 41.96
C VAL A 437 -5.52 38.57 41.72
N THR A 438 -4.68 38.13 40.80
CA THR A 438 -3.43 38.80 40.45
C THR A 438 -3.49 39.25 39.00
N SER A 439 -3.33 40.55 38.78
CA SER A 439 -3.19 41.13 37.44
C SER A 439 -1.74 41.59 37.26
N SER A 440 -1.08 41.12 36.20
CA SER A 440 0.33 41.40 35.95
C SER A 440 0.53 41.96 34.54
N ILE A 441 1.35 43.00 34.40
CA ILE A 441 1.87 43.48 33.11
C ILE A 441 3.37 43.19 33.06
N THR A 442 3.82 42.56 31.97
CA THR A 442 5.19 42.13 31.74
C THR A 442 5.67 42.61 30.36
N GLU A 443 6.97 42.47 30.06
CA GLU A 443 7.50 42.78 28.74
C GLU A 443 6.91 41.91 27.61
N GLN A 444 6.44 40.70 27.95
CA GLN A 444 5.92 39.74 26.97
C GLN A 444 4.40 39.87 26.75
N GLY A 445 3.71 40.65 27.60
CA GLY A 445 2.26 40.78 27.57
C GLY A 445 1.66 41.01 28.95
N PHE A 446 0.43 40.55 29.16
CA PHE A 446 -0.23 40.67 30.45
C PHE A 446 -0.88 39.35 30.88
N GLU A 447 -1.10 39.22 32.18
CA GLU A 447 -1.59 37.99 32.80
C GLU A 447 -2.66 38.28 33.84
N LEU A 448 -3.63 37.36 33.93
CA LEU A 448 -4.61 37.31 35.00
C LEU A 448 -4.57 35.93 35.65
N VAL A 449 -4.33 35.91 36.95
CA VAL A 449 -4.36 34.70 37.77
C VAL A 449 -5.46 34.81 38.80
N VAL A 450 -6.31 33.79 38.88
CA VAL A 450 -7.31 33.66 39.95
C VAL A 450 -7.01 32.40 40.74
N HIS A 451 -6.76 32.57 42.04
CA HIS A 451 -6.40 31.52 42.96
C HIS A 451 -7.45 31.36 44.07
N ASN A 452 -7.75 30.11 44.40
CA ASN A 452 -8.56 29.77 45.57
C ASN A 452 -8.08 28.50 46.25
N TRP A 453 -8.28 28.44 47.56
CA TRP A 453 -8.17 27.20 48.32
C TRP A 453 -9.46 26.41 48.24
N GLY A 454 -9.43 25.09 48.31
CA GLY A 454 -10.63 24.25 48.22
C GLY A 454 -10.30 22.79 47.94
N ILE A 455 -11.31 22.03 47.53
CA ILE A 455 -11.10 20.65 47.07
C ILE A 455 -10.33 20.71 45.74
N PRO A 456 -9.18 20.03 45.61
CA PRO A 456 -8.43 20.03 44.37
C PRO A 456 -9.19 19.35 43.24
N ILE A 457 -9.00 19.83 42.02
CA ILE A 457 -9.53 19.23 40.81
C ILE A 457 -8.77 17.91 40.56
N PRO A 458 -9.47 16.78 40.37
CA PRO A 458 -8.79 15.51 40.10
C PRO A 458 -7.93 15.59 38.83
N PRO A 459 -6.74 14.94 38.80
CA PRO A 459 -5.81 15.03 37.67
C PRO A 459 -6.43 14.72 36.30
N ASP A 460 -7.30 13.71 36.24
CA ASP A 460 -7.98 13.28 35.02
C ASP A 460 -8.90 14.37 34.43
N PHE A 461 -9.35 15.31 35.27
CA PHE A 461 -10.22 16.41 34.86
C PHE A 461 -9.46 17.66 34.43
N LEU A 462 -8.19 17.84 34.85
CA LEU A 462 -7.40 19.04 34.52
C LEU A 462 -7.28 19.26 33.01
N ALA A 463 -7.17 18.19 32.22
CA ALA A 463 -7.11 18.28 30.75
C ALA A 463 -8.44 18.69 30.09
N THR A 464 -9.57 18.49 30.78
CA THR A 464 -10.93 18.65 30.22
C THR A 464 -11.76 19.72 30.90
N VAL A 465 -11.25 20.42 31.93
CA VAL A 465 -12.00 21.48 32.64
C VAL A 465 -12.41 22.66 31.76
N PHE A 466 -11.67 22.91 30.67
CA PHE A 466 -12.00 23.96 29.70
C PHE A 466 -12.86 23.42 28.54
N SER A 467 -13.22 22.14 28.53
CA SER A 467 -14.16 21.58 27.56
C SER A 467 -15.59 22.05 27.86
N PRO A 468 -16.44 22.19 26.83
CA PRO A 468 -17.80 22.65 27.02
C PRO A 468 -18.66 21.63 27.78
N MET A 469 -19.58 22.11 28.61
CA MET A 469 -20.51 21.30 29.41
C MET A 469 -19.85 20.36 30.44
N THR A 470 -18.55 20.54 30.72
CA THR A 470 -17.87 19.79 31.77
C THR A 470 -18.33 20.28 33.15
N ARG A 471 -18.83 19.37 33.99
CA ARG A 471 -19.09 19.62 35.43
C ARG A 471 -18.04 18.88 36.27
N GLY A 472 -17.61 19.51 37.36
CA GLY A 472 -16.73 18.85 38.34
C GLY A 472 -17.41 17.63 38.98
N VAL A 473 -16.63 16.58 39.23
CA VAL A 473 -17.10 15.35 39.86
C VAL A 473 -17.48 15.62 41.31
N ASN A 474 -18.72 15.27 41.66
CA ASN A 474 -19.27 15.28 43.02
C ASN A 474 -19.26 16.64 43.74
N LEU A 475 -20.42 17.30 43.82
CA LEU A 475 -21.06 17.77 45.07
C LEU A 475 -22.28 18.67 44.75
N ALA A 476 -23.42 18.27 45.31
CA ALA A 476 -24.68 19.00 45.51
C ALA A 476 -25.41 19.65 44.31
N GLN A 477 -26.71 19.39 44.25
CA GLN A 477 -27.73 19.84 43.29
C GLN A 477 -27.91 21.38 43.16
N ASP A 478 -27.03 22.21 43.74
CA ASP A 478 -27.25 23.66 43.87
C ASP A 478 -26.35 24.55 42.98
N SER A 479 -25.40 24.02 42.22
CA SER A 479 -24.66 24.81 41.23
C SER A 479 -25.43 24.90 39.90
N ARG A 480 -26.32 25.88 39.81
CA ARG A 480 -27.25 26.14 38.69
C ARG A 480 -26.61 26.65 37.39
N SER A 481 -25.34 26.33 37.10
CA SER A 481 -24.62 26.80 35.90
C SER A 481 -24.51 25.72 34.80
N VAL A 482 -24.52 26.16 33.53
CA VAL A 482 -24.58 25.29 32.34
C VAL A 482 -23.21 24.65 32.00
N GLY A 483 -22.14 24.99 32.73
CA GLY A 483 -20.80 24.44 32.48
C GLY A 483 -20.09 25.05 31.27
N LEU A 484 -20.48 26.28 30.87
CA LEU A 484 -19.86 27.01 29.75
C LEU A 484 -18.80 28.03 30.20
N GLY A 485 -18.76 28.41 31.48
CA GLY A 485 -17.93 29.52 31.95
C GLY A 485 -16.42 29.36 31.67
N LEU A 486 -15.84 28.20 32.00
CA LEU A 486 -14.41 27.93 31.73
C LEU A 486 -14.13 27.77 30.23
N PHE A 487 -15.06 27.19 29.47
CA PHE A 487 -14.95 27.13 28.01
C PHE A 487 -14.89 28.55 27.40
N ILE A 488 -15.76 29.45 27.86
CA ILE A 488 -15.77 30.86 27.43
C ILE A 488 -14.47 31.57 27.82
N VAL A 489 -13.94 31.31 29.02
CA VAL A 489 -12.61 31.83 29.41
C VAL A 489 -11.55 31.43 28.39
N ARG A 490 -11.48 30.13 28.03
CA ARG A 490 -10.52 29.64 27.03
C ARG A 490 -10.71 30.32 25.68
N GLU A 491 -11.94 30.45 25.20
CA GLU A 491 -12.21 31.04 23.88
C GLU A 491 -11.94 32.56 23.85
N ILE A 492 -12.20 33.29 24.94
CA ILE A 492 -11.82 34.71 25.08
C ILE A 492 -10.30 34.85 25.03
N VAL A 493 -9.57 34.05 25.80
CA VAL A 493 -8.10 34.06 25.82
C VAL A 493 -7.55 33.76 24.42
N LYS A 494 -8.06 32.72 23.77
CA LYS A 494 -7.67 32.32 22.42
C LYS A 494 -7.96 33.42 21.39
N ALA A 495 -9.12 34.07 21.46
CA ALA A 495 -9.48 35.19 20.58
C ALA A 495 -8.55 36.40 20.74
N HIS A 496 -7.95 36.58 21.91
CA HIS A 496 -6.92 37.59 22.14
C HIS A 496 -5.51 37.14 21.75
N GLY A 497 -5.32 35.90 21.29
CA GLY A 497 -4.03 35.29 20.94
C GLY A 497 -3.25 34.75 22.15
N GLY A 498 -3.91 34.57 23.29
CA GLY A 498 -3.31 34.12 24.54
C GLY A 498 -3.41 32.62 24.81
N THR A 499 -2.99 32.21 26.01
CA THR A 499 -3.12 30.83 26.51
C THR A 499 -3.70 30.78 27.92
N VAL A 500 -4.43 29.72 28.23
CA VAL A 500 -4.99 29.49 29.57
C VAL A 500 -4.49 28.16 30.12
N SER A 501 -4.18 28.13 31.41
CA SER A 501 -3.73 26.95 32.14
C SER A 501 -4.39 26.88 33.51
N VAL A 502 -4.38 25.68 34.09
CA VAL A 502 -4.87 25.43 35.45
C VAL A 502 -3.87 24.54 36.18
N SER A 503 -3.63 24.85 37.45
CA SER A 503 -2.97 23.95 38.39
C SER A 503 -3.88 23.80 39.61
N SER A 504 -3.99 22.58 40.14
CA SER A 504 -4.82 22.32 41.31
C SER A 504 -4.20 21.21 42.14
N THR A 505 -3.74 21.55 43.33
CA THR A 505 -3.18 20.59 44.30
C THR A 505 -3.69 20.90 45.69
N ILE A 506 -3.54 19.95 46.61
CA ILE A 506 -3.91 20.16 48.01
C ILE A 506 -2.97 21.14 48.73
N GLU A 507 -1.71 21.25 48.27
CA GLU A 507 -0.66 22.05 48.87
C GLU A 507 -0.69 23.51 48.39
N SER A 508 -0.94 23.72 47.09
CA SER A 508 -0.92 25.04 46.45
C SER A 508 -2.30 25.60 46.13
N GLY A 509 -3.39 24.85 46.37
CA GLY A 509 -4.74 25.23 45.97
C GLY A 509 -4.96 25.17 44.45
N THR A 510 -6.02 25.81 43.98
CA THR A 510 -6.38 25.88 42.55
C THR A 510 -6.04 27.26 42.01
N ALA A 511 -5.25 27.32 40.94
CA ALA A 511 -4.91 28.53 40.21
C ALA A 511 -5.30 28.40 38.73
N PHE A 512 -6.15 29.30 38.24
CA PHE A 512 -6.38 29.50 36.82
C PHE A 512 -5.55 30.69 36.34
N MET A 513 -4.75 30.48 35.30
CA MET A 513 -3.85 31.49 34.74
C MET A 513 -4.15 31.71 33.27
N ALA A 514 -4.50 32.95 32.92
CA ALA A 514 -4.69 33.42 31.56
C ALA A 514 -3.56 34.38 31.18
N THR A 515 -2.84 34.09 30.10
CA THR A 515 -1.73 34.87 29.59
C THR A 515 -2.06 35.42 28.21
N PHE A 516 -1.68 36.67 27.95
CA PHE A 516 -2.04 37.40 26.74
C PHE A 516 -0.80 38.10 26.17
N PRO A 517 -0.58 38.08 24.85
CA PRO A 517 0.56 38.76 24.24
C PRO A 517 0.39 40.28 24.26
N LEU A 518 1.51 41.03 24.21
CA LEU A 518 1.54 42.49 24.22
C LEU A 518 0.99 43.16 22.93
N LYS A 519 0.66 42.39 21.87
CA LYS A 519 0.29 42.91 20.54
C LYS A 519 -1.22 43.04 20.29
#